data_AF-A0A9E2LBJ1-F1
#
_entry.id   AF-A0A9E2LBJ1-F1
#
_cell.length_a   1.000
_cell.length_b   1.000
_cell.length_c   1.000
_cell.angle_alpha   90.00
_cell.angle_beta   90.00
_cell.angle_gamma   90.00
#
_symmetry.space_group_name_H-M   'P 1'
#
loop_
_entity.id
_entity.type
_entity.pdbx_description
1 polymer ?
#
loop_
_entity_poly.entity_id
_entity_poly.type
_entity_poly.pdbx_seq_one_letter_code
_entity_poly.pdbx_strand_id
1 'polypeptide(L)'
;MRTTAYTTVRPRYGFSDVVGLLFREALLMVVIFLAVFAIGAAAVLTLKKSYTATASVYAGAGQEYVYQSRVGAIDPSQPLEADAVAGVEARILGSLAVKRR
;
A
#
# COMPACT_ATOMS: atom_id res chain seq x y z
N MET A 1 71.81 22.77 17.74
CA MET A 1 70.36 22.81 18.04
C MET A 1 69.65 22.01 16.97
N ARG A 2 69.00 20.88 17.30
CA ARG A 2 68.24 20.07 16.33
C ARG A 2 66.79 20.56 16.35
N THR A 3 66.37 21.23 15.28
CA THR A 3 64.98 21.63 15.08
C THR A 3 64.17 20.41 14.66
N THR A 4 63.37 19.86 15.56
CA THR A 4 62.38 18.84 15.22
C THR A 4 61.16 19.52 14.64
N ALA A 5 60.97 19.43 13.32
CA ALA A 5 59.74 19.85 12.68
C ALA A 5 58.60 18.92 13.12
N TYR A 6 57.61 19.46 13.85
CA TYR A 6 56.37 18.75 14.13
C TYR A 6 55.57 18.67 12.82
N THR A 7 55.55 17.48 12.22
CA THR A 7 54.66 17.22 11.09
C THR A 7 53.31 16.78 11.64
N THR A 8 52.27 17.57 11.41
CA THR A 8 50.89 17.21 11.77
C THR A 8 50.41 16.16 10.78
N VAL A 9 50.65 14.87 11.07
CA VAL A 9 50.10 13.79 10.26
C VAL A 9 48.60 13.72 10.50
N ARG A 10 47.79 13.97 9.47
CA ARG A 10 46.34 13.76 9.53
C ARG A 10 46.08 12.26 9.71
N PRO A 11 45.38 11.82 10.78
CA PRO A 11 45.02 10.42 10.92
C PRO A 11 44.23 9.97 9.68
N ARG A 12 44.74 8.94 9.00
CA ARG A 12 44.01 8.27 7.91
C ARG A 12 43.26 7.12 8.54
N TYR A 13 42.00 7.34 8.88
CA TYR A 13 41.15 6.30 9.45
C TYR A 13 40.90 5.21 8.41
N GLY A 14 41.26 3.97 8.76
CA GLY A 14 40.82 2.79 8.02
C GLY A 14 39.39 2.41 8.36
N PHE A 15 38.79 1.51 7.58
CA PHE A 15 37.43 1.02 7.83
C PHE A 15 37.28 0.40 9.24
N SER A 16 38.27 -0.39 9.67
CA SER A 16 38.32 -0.98 11.01
C SER A 16 38.38 0.05 12.12
N ASP A 17 39.08 1.17 11.91
CA ASP A 17 39.21 2.24 12.91
C ASP A 17 37.88 2.96 13.10
N VAL A 18 37.13 3.17 12.01
CA VAL A 18 35.78 3.76 12.06
C VAL A 18 34.82 2.87 12.85
N VAL A 19 34.86 1.55 12.62
CA VAL A 19 34.06 0.60 13.39
C VAL A 19 34.45 0.62 14.87
N GLY A 20 35.75 0.65 15.18
CA GLY A 20 36.25 0.73 16.55
C GLY A 20 35.82 2.02 17.27
N LEU A 21 35.86 3.16 16.58
CA LEU A 21 35.30 4.42 17.08
C LEU A 21 33.79 4.26 17.33
N LEU A 22 33.04 3.73 16.38
CA LEU A 22 31.59 3.54 16.55
C LEU A 22 31.22 2.71 17.79
N PHE A 23 31.96 1.63 18.07
CA PHE A 23 31.76 0.79 19.25
C PHE A 23 32.16 1.48 20.55
N ARG A 24 33.16 2.34 20.53
CA ARG A 24 33.53 3.16 21.70
C ARG A 24 32.38 4.07 22.10
N GLU A 25 31.63 4.60 21.14
CA GLU A 25 30.44 5.41 21.35
C GLU A 25 29.12 4.61 21.27
N ALA A 26 29.13 3.32 21.65
CA ALA A 26 27.95 2.44 21.55
C ALA A 26 26.68 2.99 22.25
N LEU A 27 26.81 3.67 23.39
CA LEU A 27 25.66 4.29 24.06
C LEU A 27 25.01 5.37 23.19
N LEU A 28 25.83 6.25 22.61
CA LEU A 28 25.36 7.32 21.72
C LEU A 28 24.73 6.72 20.45
N MET A 29 25.31 5.64 19.91
CA MET A 29 24.73 4.89 18.80
C MET A 29 23.32 4.38 19.15
N VAL A 30 23.15 3.75 20.32
CA VAL A 30 21.83 3.25 20.77
C VAL A 30 20.83 4.39 20.93
N VAL A 31 21.23 5.52 21.52
CA VAL A 31 20.36 6.70 21.68
C VAL A 31 19.88 7.22 20.33
N ILE A 32 20.78 7.35 19.34
CA ILE A 32 20.41 7.80 17.99
C ILE A 32 19.47 6.79 17.33
N PHE A 33 19.76 5.49 17.44
CA PHE A 33 18.89 4.44 16.88
C PHE A 33 17.49 4.49 17.49
N LEU A 34 17.40 4.63 18.81
CA LEU A 34 16.11 4.77 19.50
C LEU A 34 15.37 6.04 19.09
N ALA A 35 16.07 7.16 18.89
CA ALA A 35 15.47 8.40 18.43
C ALA A 35 14.87 8.24 17.02
N VAL A 36 15.63 7.68 16.08
CA VAL A 36 15.16 7.42 14.71
C VAL A 36 13.98 6.44 14.72
N PHE A 37 14.07 5.37 15.50
CA PHE A 37 13.00 4.39 15.67
C PHE A 37 11.72 5.05 16.23
N ALA A 38 11.84 5.87 17.28
CA ALA A 38 10.70 6.55 17.89
C ALA A 38 10.03 7.51 16.91
N ILE A 39 10.80 8.26 16.13
CA ILE A 39 10.27 9.16 15.08
C ILE A 39 9.53 8.36 14.01
N GLY A 40 10.12 7.26 13.52
CA GLY A 40 9.50 6.39 12.53
C GLY A 40 8.21 5.75 13.04
N ALA A 41 8.23 5.23 14.27
CA ALA A 41 7.06 4.63 14.92
C ALA A 41 5.94 5.66 15.09
N ALA A 42 6.25 6.86 15.58
CA ALA A 42 5.29 7.94 15.71
C ALA A 42 4.67 8.32 14.36
N ALA A 43 5.49 8.42 13.30
CA ALA A 43 5.02 8.72 11.96
C ALA A 43 4.04 7.65 11.45
N VAL A 44 4.40 6.36 11.54
CA VAL A 44 3.54 5.24 11.10
C VAL A 44 2.18 5.24 11.82
N LEU A 45 2.15 5.59 13.10
CA LEU A 45 0.91 5.66 13.87
C LEU A 45 -0.04 6.76 13.39
N THR A 46 0.47 7.79 12.68
CA THR A 46 -0.34 8.88 12.12
C THR A 46 -0.87 8.61 10.71
N LEU A 47 -0.37 7.58 10.02
CA LEU A 47 -0.79 7.28 8.66
C LEU A 47 -2.22 6.71 8.62
N LYS A 48 -2.97 7.08 7.56
CA LYS A 48 -4.32 6.55 7.32
C LYS A 48 -4.22 5.05 6.98
N LYS A 49 -4.92 4.23 7.76
CA LYS A 49 -4.89 2.76 7.62
C LYS A 49 -5.80 2.23 6.51
N SER A 50 -6.76 3.03 6.06
CA SER A 50 -7.79 2.62 5.11
C SER A 50 -7.93 3.67 4.01
N TYR A 51 -7.91 3.20 2.77
CA TYR A 51 -8.20 4.00 1.59
C TYR A 51 -9.57 3.60 1.07
N THR A 52 -10.43 4.59 0.83
CA THR A 52 -11.74 4.35 0.20
C THR A 52 -11.51 3.98 -1.26
N ALA A 53 -11.81 2.74 -1.63
CA ALA A 53 -11.82 2.31 -3.02
C ALA A 53 -13.20 2.61 -3.62
N THR A 54 -13.25 3.42 -4.68
CA THR A 54 -14.49 3.70 -5.42
C THR A 54 -14.56 2.78 -6.63
N ALA A 55 -15.65 2.04 -6.78
CA ALA A 55 -15.96 1.25 -7.96
C ALA A 55 -17.34 1.69 -8.50
N SER A 56 -17.45 1.86 -9.83
CA SER A 56 -18.73 2.05 -10.51
C SER A 56 -19.04 0.81 -11.34
N VAL A 57 -20.32 0.41 -11.33
CA VAL A 57 -20.82 -0.74 -12.07
C VAL A 57 -21.72 -0.22 -13.17
N TYR A 58 -21.40 -0.57 -14.42
CA TYR A 58 -22.26 -0.26 -15.55
C TYR A 58 -23.23 -1.42 -15.77
N ALA A 59 -24.50 -1.21 -15.40
CA ALA A 59 -25.57 -2.16 -15.63
C ALA A 59 -26.40 -1.73 -16.85
N GLY A 60 -25.94 -2.12 -18.03
CA GLY A 60 -26.73 -2.00 -19.24
C GLY A 60 -27.70 -3.18 -19.36
N ALA A 61 -29.02 -2.93 -19.36
CA ALA A 61 -30.03 -3.93 -19.68
C ALA A 61 -30.03 -4.20 -21.20
N GLY A 62 -29.06 -4.99 -21.68
CA GLY A 62 -29.00 -5.45 -23.06
C GLY A 62 -30.09 -6.49 -23.36
N GLN A 63 -30.40 -6.68 -24.65
CA GLN A 63 -31.32 -7.73 -25.14
C GLN A 63 -30.88 -9.17 -24.76
N GLU A 64 -29.65 -9.30 -24.23
CA GLU A 64 -29.03 -10.51 -23.68
C GLU A 64 -29.81 -11.09 -22.49
N TYR A 65 -30.48 -10.25 -21.71
CA TYR A 65 -31.27 -10.67 -20.53
C TYR A 65 -32.73 -10.95 -20.85
N VAL A 66 -33.12 -10.84 -22.12
CA VAL A 66 -34.49 -11.03 -22.60
C VAL A 66 -34.60 -12.39 -23.27
N TYR A 67 -35.39 -13.30 -22.69
CA TYR A 67 -35.65 -14.60 -23.30
C TYR A 67 -36.56 -14.43 -24.52
N GLN A 68 -35.97 -14.33 -25.72
CA GLN A 68 -36.73 -14.38 -26.96
C GLN A 68 -37.03 -15.84 -27.32
N SER A 69 -38.25 -16.29 -27.00
CA SER A 69 -38.79 -17.53 -27.57
C SER A 69 -38.93 -17.38 -29.08
N ARG A 70 -38.30 -18.26 -29.86
CA ARG A 70 -38.45 -18.27 -31.33
C ARG A 70 -39.68 -19.05 -31.81
N VAL A 71 -40.45 -19.66 -30.90
CA VAL A 71 -41.56 -20.56 -31.25
C VAL A 71 -42.75 -20.32 -30.31
N GLY A 72 -43.92 -20.05 -30.90
CA GLY A 72 -45.18 -19.78 -30.20
C GLY A 72 -45.46 -18.28 -30.00
N ALA A 73 -46.71 -17.86 -30.19
CA ALA A 73 -47.16 -16.50 -29.92
C ALA A 73 -47.18 -16.27 -28.40
N ILE A 74 -46.10 -15.70 -27.87
CA ILE A 74 -45.97 -15.32 -26.46
C ILE A 74 -45.51 -13.87 -26.45
N ASP A 75 -46.13 -13.07 -25.58
CA ASP A 75 -45.74 -11.69 -25.28
C ASP A 75 -44.22 -11.59 -25.12
N PRO A 76 -43.53 -10.62 -25.76
CA PRO A 76 -42.09 -10.46 -25.60
C PRO A 76 -41.80 -10.32 -24.11
N SER A 77 -40.98 -11.24 -23.58
CA SER A 77 -40.57 -11.21 -22.18
C SER A 77 -40.08 -9.80 -21.85
N GLN A 78 -40.69 -9.18 -20.85
CA GLN A 78 -40.41 -7.81 -20.49
C GLN A 78 -38.91 -7.66 -20.13
N PRO A 79 -38.19 -6.69 -20.71
CA PRO A 79 -36.80 -6.49 -20.38
C PRO A 79 -36.64 -6.28 -18.87
N LEU A 80 -35.65 -6.94 -18.27
CA LEU A 80 -35.35 -6.76 -16.86
C LEU A 80 -34.99 -5.28 -16.65
N GLU A 81 -35.73 -4.62 -15.76
CA GLU A 81 -35.57 -3.20 -15.50
C GLU A 81 -34.11 -2.92 -15.11
N ALA A 82 -33.50 -1.87 -15.69
CA ALA A 82 -32.06 -1.62 -15.53
C ALA A 82 -31.63 -1.49 -14.05
N ASP A 83 -32.54 -1.04 -13.20
CA ASP A 83 -32.35 -0.95 -11.74
C ASP A 83 -32.23 -2.34 -11.08
N ALA A 84 -32.99 -3.33 -11.56
CA ALA A 84 -32.91 -4.71 -11.08
C ALA A 84 -31.59 -5.37 -11.49
N VAL A 85 -31.08 -5.11 -12.69
CA VAL A 85 -29.75 -5.58 -13.14
C VAL A 85 -28.65 -4.94 -12.29
N ALA A 86 -28.71 -3.62 -12.09
CA ALA A 86 -27.75 -2.89 -11.26
C ALA A 86 -27.71 -3.41 -9.82
N GLY A 87 -28.87 -3.69 -9.23
CA GLY A 87 -28.98 -4.24 -7.88
C GLY A 87 -28.39 -5.65 -7.74
N VAL A 88 -28.50 -6.50 -8.77
CA VAL A 88 -27.92 -7.85 -8.78
C VAL A 88 -26.39 -7.78 -8.95
N GLU A 89 -25.90 -6.97 -9.89
CA GLU A 89 -24.45 -6.81 -10.12
C GLU A 89 -23.74 -6.20 -8.91
N ALA A 90 -24.33 -5.17 -8.27
CA ALA A 90 -23.82 -4.60 -7.03
C ALA A 90 -23.77 -5.63 -5.89
N ARG A 91 -24.74 -6.55 -5.83
CA ARG A 91 -24.79 -7.62 -4.83
C ARG A 91 -23.72 -8.69 -5.06
N ILE A 92 -23.42 -9.01 -6.32
CA ILE A 92 -22.36 -9.96 -6.68
C ILE A 92 -20.98 -9.40 -6.28
N LEU A 93 -20.71 -8.13 -6.59
CA LEU A 93 -19.48 -7.42 -6.18
C LEU A 93 -19.38 -7.23 -4.66
N GLY A 94 -20.51 -7.03 -3.98
CA GLY A 94 -20.58 -6.94 -2.52
C GLY A 94 -20.42 -8.27 -1.80
N SER A 95 -20.55 -9.40 -2.51
CA SER A 95 -20.44 -10.72 -1.93
C SER A 95 -19.00 -11.00 -1.45
N LEU A 96 -18.88 -11.66 -0.30
CA LEU A 96 -17.59 -11.95 0.35
C LEU A 96 -16.63 -12.79 -0.50
N ALA A 97 -17.11 -13.36 -1.61
CA ALA A 97 -16.31 -14.12 -2.57
C ALA A 97 -15.32 -13.25 -3.36
N VAL A 98 -15.66 -12.00 -3.66
CA VAL A 98 -14.76 -11.06 -4.36
C VAL A 98 -13.82 -10.35 -3.39
N LYS A 99 -14.28 -10.04 -2.17
CA LYS A 99 -13.48 -9.36 -1.12
C LYS A 99 -12.32 -10.18 -0.54
N ARG A 100 -12.27 -11.50 -0.79
CA ARG A 100 -11.27 -12.41 -0.21
C ARG A 100 -10.22 -12.90 -1.23
N ARG A 101 -10.30 -12.43 -2.48
CA ARG A 101 -9.31 -12.71 -3.55
C ARG A 101 -8.34 -11.54 -3.66
#